data_AF-A0A950KY32-F1
#
_entry.id   AF-A0A950KY32-F1
#
_cell.length_a   1.000
_cell.length_b   1.000
_cell.length_c   1.000
_cell.angle_alpha   90.00
_cell.angle_beta   90.00
_cell.angle_gamma   90.00
#
_symmetry.space_group_name_H-M   'P 1'
#
loop_
_entity.id
_entity.type
_entity.pdbx_description
1 polymer ?
#
loop_
_entity_poly.entity_id
_entity_poly.type
_entity_poly.pdbx_seq_one_letter_code
_entity_poly.pdbx_strand_id
1 'polypeptide(L)'
;MQITTPRCPMMSWLPIARDFRGDLRAALACTNRSDCLDKLASLAAHRLGFLETVQLERAFGQLGLKQAPGFMPIRLAVLASSTVDHLSPAIRVGGLRRRLLIDVHAGRFGQYRQDLLDPTSSLYQFSPQAVLFSLTAREAIASIPLTASAAEVDETIAKFIDELRSFWRKAREICSGVIIQQTFIDMTEPLFGSYDCFVPGAPTRVVARLNDRLCEVAWQDGGLLLDVARASQRDGIDAWFDAGYWLQ
;
A
#
# COMPACT_ATOMS: atom_id res chain seq x y z
N MET A 1 -20.08 -27.49 9.98
CA MET A 1 -20.12 -26.14 9.38
C MET A 1 -18.70 -25.76 9.01
N GLN A 2 -18.37 -25.74 7.71
CA GLN A 2 -17.09 -25.18 7.27
C GLN A 2 -17.17 -23.68 7.53
N ILE A 3 -16.30 -23.17 8.41
CA ILE A 3 -16.11 -21.74 8.62
C ILE A 3 -15.47 -21.22 7.34
N THR A 4 -16.30 -20.77 6.41
CA THR A 4 -15.84 -20.02 5.24
C THR A 4 -15.23 -18.74 5.77
N THR A 5 -13.89 -18.68 5.75
CA THR A 5 -13.14 -17.45 5.94
C THR A 5 -13.75 -16.40 5.02
N PRO A 6 -14.10 -15.18 5.49
CA PRO A 6 -14.70 -14.18 4.63
C PRO A 6 -13.73 -13.89 3.47
N ARG A 7 -14.12 -14.31 2.26
CA ARG A 7 -13.31 -14.08 1.06
C ARG A 7 -13.46 -12.63 0.66
N CYS A 8 -12.35 -11.92 0.54
CA CYS A 8 -12.28 -10.49 0.22
C CYS A 8 -13.25 -10.12 -0.93
N PRO A 9 -14.33 -9.35 -0.68
CA PRO A 9 -15.30 -8.92 -1.71
C PRO A 9 -14.64 -8.16 -2.87
N MET A 10 -13.51 -7.52 -2.58
CA MET A 10 -12.78 -6.59 -3.44
C MET A 10 -12.14 -7.23 -4.68
N MET A 11 -12.11 -8.57 -4.76
CA MET A 11 -11.59 -9.31 -5.93
C MET A 11 -12.63 -10.23 -6.57
N SER A 12 -13.91 -9.81 -6.57
CA SER A 12 -15.01 -10.57 -7.19
C SER A 12 -14.84 -10.84 -8.68
N TRP A 13 -14.01 -10.05 -9.37
CA TRP A 13 -13.64 -10.23 -10.78
C TRP A 13 -12.66 -11.37 -11.04
N LEU A 14 -12.06 -11.96 -10.00
CA LEU A 14 -11.18 -13.12 -10.13
C LEU A 14 -11.94 -14.44 -9.98
N PRO A 15 -11.55 -15.48 -10.73
CA PRO A 15 -12.12 -16.81 -10.56
C PRO A 15 -11.79 -17.37 -9.17
N ILE A 16 -12.69 -18.23 -8.68
CA ILE A 16 -12.50 -18.93 -7.42
C ILE A 16 -11.64 -20.17 -7.64
N ALA A 17 -10.56 -20.32 -6.87
CA ALA A 17 -9.78 -21.56 -6.85
C ALA A 17 -10.61 -22.69 -6.22
N ARG A 18 -10.80 -23.79 -6.95
CA ARG A 18 -11.58 -24.95 -6.47
C ARG A 18 -10.78 -25.81 -5.50
N ASP A 19 -9.49 -26.04 -5.78
CA ASP A 19 -8.57 -26.79 -4.92
C ASP A 19 -7.21 -26.08 -4.82
N PHE A 20 -7.18 -24.95 -4.11
CA PHE A 20 -5.95 -24.17 -3.91
C PHE A 20 -4.80 -25.03 -3.36
N ARG A 21 -5.06 -25.93 -2.40
CA ARG A 21 -4.01 -26.73 -1.75
C ARG A 21 -3.46 -27.79 -2.70
N GLY A 22 -4.33 -28.46 -3.46
CA GLY A 22 -3.92 -29.42 -4.48
C GLY A 22 -3.09 -28.76 -5.57
N ASP A 23 -3.57 -27.62 -6.08
CA ASP A 23 -2.88 -26.87 -7.13
C ASP A 23 -1.52 -26.33 -6.64
N LEU A 24 -1.44 -25.83 -5.40
CA LEU A 24 -0.19 -25.36 -4.81
C LEU A 24 0.82 -26.51 -4.65
N ARG A 25 0.36 -27.68 -4.21
CA ARG A 25 1.21 -28.88 -4.09
C ARG A 25 1.70 -29.34 -5.46
N ALA A 26 0.83 -29.31 -6.47
CA ALA A 26 1.19 -29.64 -7.85
C ALA A 26 2.20 -28.65 -8.44
N ALA A 27 2.09 -27.35 -8.11
CA ALA A 27 3.09 -26.35 -8.48
C ALA A 27 4.46 -26.70 -7.87
N LEU A 28 4.49 -26.97 -6.56
CA LEU A 28 5.73 -27.31 -5.83
C LEU A 28 6.36 -28.65 -6.23
N ALA A 29 5.57 -29.57 -6.80
CA ALA A 29 6.07 -30.85 -7.31
C ALA A 29 6.82 -30.72 -8.66
N CYS A 30 6.79 -29.55 -9.30
CA CYS A 30 7.50 -29.33 -10.56
C CYS A 30 9.01 -29.36 -10.34
N THR A 31 9.73 -30.12 -11.18
CA THR A 31 11.19 -30.20 -11.15
C THR A 31 11.84 -28.96 -11.76
N ASN A 32 11.19 -28.36 -12.75
CA ASN A 32 11.62 -27.11 -13.37
C ASN A 32 11.07 -25.89 -12.62
N ARG A 33 11.96 -24.97 -12.23
CA ARG A 33 11.59 -23.74 -11.52
C ARG A 33 10.71 -22.81 -12.36
N SER A 34 10.89 -22.78 -13.69
CA SER A 34 10.06 -21.95 -14.57
C SER A 34 8.62 -22.44 -14.60
N ASP A 35 8.42 -23.75 -14.73
CA ASP A 35 7.09 -24.36 -14.74
C ASP A 35 6.38 -24.21 -13.38
N CYS A 36 7.16 -24.32 -12.29
CA CYS A 36 6.66 -24.01 -10.96
C CYS A 36 6.18 -22.56 -10.86
N LEU A 37 7.00 -21.61 -11.34
CA LEU A 37 6.67 -20.18 -11.32
C LEU A 37 5.40 -19.88 -12.13
N ASP A 38 5.25 -20.43 -13.34
CA ASP A 38 4.05 -20.23 -14.16
C ASP A 38 2.79 -20.79 -13.49
N LYS A 39 2.89 -21.94 -12.81
CA LYS A 39 1.77 -22.50 -12.03
C LYS A 39 1.42 -21.63 -10.82
N LEU A 40 2.41 -21.11 -10.10
CA LEU A 40 2.19 -20.17 -8.99
C LEU A 40 1.56 -18.86 -9.50
N ALA A 41 1.99 -18.33 -10.65
CA ALA A 41 1.39 -17.16 -11.27
C ALA A 41 -0.07 -17.41 -11.69
N SER A 42 -0.37 -18.60 -12.21
CA SER A 42 -1.74 -19.03 -12.49
C SER A 42 -2.60 -19.12 -11.23
N LEU A 43 -2.05 -19.61 -10.12
CA LEU A 43 -2.75 -19.63 -8.84
C LEU A 43 -2.99 -18.21 -8.29
N ALA A 44 -2.01 -17.33 -8.42
CA ALA A 44 -2.13 -15.93 -8.03
C ALA A 44 -3.25 -15.20 -8.79
N ALA A 45 -3.64 -15.68 -9.97
CA ALA A 45 -4.78 -15.18 -10.76
C ALA A 45 -6.17 -15.64 -10.26
N HIS A 46 -6.26 -16.25 -9.08
CA HIS A 46 -7.52 -16.57 -8.42
C HIS A 46 -7.82 -15.61 -7.26
N ARG A 47 -9.07 -15.65 -6.78
CA ARG A 47 -9.53 -14.93 -5.60
C ARG A 47 -8.99 -15.58 -4.33
N LEU A 48 -7.82 -15.15 -3.90
CA LEU A 48 -7.13 -15.63 -2.70
C LEU A 48 -7.51 -14.79 -1.47
N GLY A 49 -7.70 -15.46 -0.34
CA GLY A 49 -7.76 -14.83 0.98
C GLY A 49 -6.37 -14.54 1.55
N PHE A 50 -6.34 -13.99 2.77
CA PHE A 50 -5.09 -13.65 3.47
C PHE A 50 -4.15 -14.87 3.63
N LEU A 51 -4.67 -15.98 4.17
CA LEU A 51 -3.87 -17.19 4.40
C LEU A 51 -3.35 -17.81 3.10
N GLU A 52 -4.18 -17.87 2.06
CA GLU A 52 -3.80 -18.40 0.75
C GLU A 52 -2.72 -17.54 0.09
N THR A 53 -2.81 -16.21 0.25
CA THR A 53 -1.80 -15.26 -0.22
C THR A 53 -0.45 -15.49 0.47
N VAL A 54 -0.43 -15.65 1.79
CA VAL A 54 0.80 -15.93 2.55
C VAL A 54 1.38 -17.29 2.17
N GLN A 55 0.55 -18.32 1.97
CA GLN A 55 1.00 -19.64 1.54
C GLN A 55 1.61 -19.62 0.15
N LEU A 56 0.98 -18.92 -0.80
CA LEU A 56 1.49 -18.77 -2.16
C LEU A 56 2.79 -17.98 -2.17
N GLU A 57 2.87 -16.88 -1.42
CA GLU A 57 4.09 -16.09 -1.36
C GLU A 57 5.25 -16.89 -0.77
N ARG A 58 5.02 -17.64 0.31
CA ARG A 58 6.05 -18.50 0.91
C ARG A 58 6.56 -19.55 -0.09
N ALA A 59 5.65 -20.17 -0.85
CA ALA A 59 6.00 -21.11 -1.91
C ALA A 59 6.82 -20.44 -3.02
N PHE A 60 6.42 -19.24 -3.43
CA PHE A 60 7.16 -18.44 -4.41
C PHE A 60 8.55 -18.04 -3.90
N GLY A 61 8.67 -17.58 -2.65
CA GLY A 61 9.93 -17.18 -2.02
C GLY A 61 10.95 -18.30 -1.96
N GLN A 62 10.50 -19.56 -1.76
CA GLN A 62 11.35 -20.75 -1.78
C GLN A 62 12.02 -21.01 -3.15
N LEU A 63 11.47 -20.48 -4.25
CA LEU A 63 12.10 -20.62 -5.56
C LEU A 63 13.36 -19.76 -5.70
N GLY A 64 13.49 -18.68 -4.91
CA GLY A 64 14.66 -17.81 -4.90
C GLY A 64 14.93 -17.09 -6.24
N LEU A 65 13.90 -16.94 -7.09
CA LEU A 65 14.04 -16.37 -8.42
C LEU A 65 14.04 -14.84 -8.37
N LYS A 66 15.10 -14.22 -8.90
CA LYS A 66 15.18 -12.77 -9.11
C LYS A 66 14.82 -12.35 -10.53
N GLN A 67 14.91 -13.28 -11.48
CA GLN A 67 14.61 -13.09 -12.89
C GLN A 67 14.06 -14.40 -13.44
N ALA A 68 13.12 -14.34 -14.39
CA ALA A 68 12.60 -15.49 -15.09
C ALA A 68 12.07 -15.10 -16.48
N PRO A 69 12.17 -15.97 -17.50
CA PRO A 69 11.61 -15.69 -18.82
C PRO A 69 10.11 -15.39 -18.76
N GLY A 70 9.66 -14.35 -19.47
CA GLY A 70 8.25 -13.95 -19.48
C GLY A 70 7.78 -13.20 -18.23
N PHE A 71 8.67 -12.94 -17.26
CA PHE A 71 8.38 -12.12 -16.09
C PHE A 71 9.31 -10.90 -16.02
N MET A 72 8.74 -9.74 -15.66
CA MET A 72 9.51 -8.51 -15.50
C MET A 72 9.93 -8.31 -14.03
N PRO A 73 11.23 -8.24 -13.70
CA PRO A 73 11.68 -7.94 -12.36
C PRO A 73 11.50 -6.44 -12.03
N ILE A 74 10.97 -6.14 -10.85
CA ILE A 74 10.77 -4.77 -10.36
C ILE A 74 11.18 -4.68 -8.89
N ARG A 75 12.00 -3.70 -8.54
CA ARG A 75 12.31 -3.35 -7.14
C ARG A 75 11.39 -2.25 -6.65
N LEU A 76 10.52 -2.55 -5.70
CA LEU A 76 9.59 -1.60 -5.08
C LEU A 76 10.00 -1.34 -3.63
N ALA A 77 10.26 -0.08 -3.30
CA ALA A 77 10.34 0.35 -1.91
C ALA A 77 8.97 0.81 -1.41
N VAL A 78 8.60 0.42 -0.20
CA VAL A 78 7.39 0.87 0.50
C VAL A 78 7.82 1.67 1.73
N LEU A 79 7.56 2.97 1.66
CA LEU A 79 7.84 3.93 2.71
C LEU A 79 6.53 4.24 3.45
N ALA A 80 6.45 3.87 4.72
CA ALA A 80 5.20 3.91 5.45
C ALA A 80 5.34 4.59 6.83
N SER A 81 4.27 5.23 7.26
CA SER A 81 4.10 5.72 8.64
C SER A 81 3.36 4.71 9.54
N SER A 82 3.08 3.51 9.01
CA SER A 82 2.41 2.41 9.70
C SER A 82 3.08 1.07 9.38
N THR A 83 2.71 0.01 10.11
CA THR A 83 3.26 -1.34 9.91
C THR A 83 2.77 -1.90 8.58
N VAL A 84 3.70 -2.31 7.70
CA VAL A 84 3.39 -2.73 6.32
C VAL A 84 3.94 -4.10 5.97
N ASP A 85 4.45 -4.86 6.94
CA ASP A 85 5.00 -6.21 6.74
C ASP A 85 4.00 -7.15 6.04
N HIS A 86 2.71 -6.99 6.32
CA HIS A 86 1.62 -7.74 5.70
C HIS A 86 1.33 -7.35 4.25
N LEU A 87 1.76 -6.16 3.79
CA LEU A 87 1.58 -5.74 2.41
C LEU A 87 2.56 -6.45 1.46
N SER A 88 3.78 -6.75 1.93
CA SER A 88 4.82 -7.38 1.09
C SER A 88 4.34 -8.68 0.44
N PRO A 89 3.69 -9.63 1.16
CA PRO A 89 3.14 -10.80 0.53
C PRO A 89 2.05 -10.50 -0.51
N ALA A 90 1.12 -9.61 -0.18
CA ALA A 90 0.02 -9.25 -1.09
C ALA A 90 0.53 -8.58 -2.37
N ILE A 91 1.52 -7.69 -2.28
CA ILE A 91 2.16 -7.02 -3.41
C ILE A 91 2.87 -8.06 -4.30
N ARG A 92 3.67 -8.96 -3.72
CA ARG A 92 4.40 -9.99 -4.47
C ARG A 92 3.45 -10.90 -5.24
N VAL A 93 2.38 -11.38 -4.59
CA VAL A 93 1.35 -12.22 -5.23
C VAL A 93 0.57 -11.44 -6.30
N GLY A 94 0.20 -10.18 -6.02
CA GLY A 94 -0.45 -9.29 -6.99
C GLY A 94 0.42 -9.03 -8.23
N GLY A 95 1.73 -8.88 -8.04
CA GLY A 95 2.72 -8.80 -9.10
C GLY A 95 2.80 -10.08 -9.92
N LEU A 96 2.84 -11.24 -9.25
CA LEU A 96 2.92 -12.55 -9.89
C LEU A 96 1.76 -12.77 -10.89
N ARG A 97 0.54 -12.37 -10.49
CA ARG A 97 -0.66 -12.39 -11.35
C ARG A 97 -0.49 -11.60 -12.65
N ARG A 98 0.37 -10.59 -12.65
CA ARG A 98 0.66 -9.71 -13.79
C ARG A 98 2.02 -10.01 -14.42
N ARG A 99 2.60 -11.18 -14.11
CA ARG A 99 3.94 -11.58 -14.55
C ARG A 99 5.04 -10.57 -14.17
N LEU A 100 4.92 -10.01 -12.97
CA LEU A 100 5.94 -9.16 -12.36
C LEU A 100 6.61 -9.94 -11.22
N LEU A 101 7.94 -9.92 -11.16
CA LEU A 101 8.70 -10.38 -10.00
C LEU A 101 9.04 -9.15 -9.16
N ILE A 102 8.12 -8.79 -8.27
CA ILE A 102 8.30 -7.62 -7.41
C ILE A 102 9.16 -8.02 -6.22
N ASP A 103 10.36 -7.47 -6.14
CA ASP A 103 11.14 -7.49 -4.90
C ASP A 103 10.73 -6.28 -4.07
N VAL A 104 10.36 -6.52 -2.82
CA VAL A 104 9.77 -5.48 -1.95
C VAL A 104 10.73 -5.16 -0.82
N HIS A 105 11.09 -3.90 -0.72
CA HIS A 105 11.78 -3.34 0.43
C HIS A 105 10.78 -2.54 1.27
N ALA A 106 10.44 -3.03 2.46
CA ALA A 106 9.63 -2.28 3.41
C ALA A 106 10.55 -1.58 4.42
N GLY A 107 10.43 -0.26 4.52
CA GLY A 107 11.11 0.51 5.55
C GLY A 107 10.60 0.14 6.95
N ARG A 108 11.37 0.49 7.99
CA ARG A 108 10.92 0.29 9.37
C ARG A 108 9.80 1.28 9.72
N PHE A 109 8.90 0.85 10.59
CA PHE A 109 7.79 1.68 11.08
C PHE A 109 8.29 3.07 11.52
N GLY A 110 7.71 4.13 10.94
CA GLY A 110 8.02 5.51 11.29
C GLY A 110 9.41 6.01 10.88
N GLN A 111 10.25 5.17 10.24
CA GLN A 111 11.62 5.52 9.86
C GLN A 111 11.75 6.02 8.43
N TYR A 112 10.64 6.14 7.69
CA TYR A 112 10.66 6.55 6.28
C TYR A 112 11.41 7.87 6.02
N ARG A 113 11.31 8.85 6.95
CA ARG A 113 12.06 10.11 6.87
C ARG A 113 13.57 9.86 6.95
N GLN A 114 13.99 9.04 7.92
CA GLN A 114 15.41 8.69 8.12
C GLN A 114 15.94 7.87 6.95
N ASP A 115 15.20 6.88 6.47
CA ASP A 115 15.58 6.02 5.34
C ASP A 115 15.82 6.84 4.06
N LEU A 116 15.03 7.89 3.82
CA LEU A 116 15.20 8.80 2.68
C LEU A 116 16.41 9.74 2.83
N LEU A 117 16.66 10.23 4.04
CA LEU A 117 17.67 11.26 4.29
C LEU A 117 19.08 10.69 4.49
N ASP A 118 19.20 9.47 5.00
CA ASP A 118 20.49 8.79 5.25
C ASP A 118 20.96 8.02 4.00
N PRO A 119 22.02 8.45 3.31
CA PRO A 119 22.56 7.76 2.14
C PRO A 119 23.11 6.36 2.44
N THR A 120 23.35 6.04 3.71
CA THR A 120 23.85 4.72 4.14
C THR A 120 22.72 3.74 4.44
N SER A 121 21.46 4.18 4.38
CA SER A 121 20.29 3.35 4.67
C SER A 121 20.16 2.18 3.69
N SER A 122 19.44 1.14 4.12
CA SER A 122 19.15 -0.03 3.31
C SER A 122 18.33 0.30 2.06
N LEU A 123 17.61 1.43 2.04
CA LEU A 123 16.86 1.93 0.88
C LEU A 123 17.79 2.27 -0.29
N TYR A 124 18.91 2.96 -0.03
CA TYR A 124 19.88 3.32 -1.07
C TYR A 124 20.57 2.08 -1.64
N GLN A 125 20.95 1.15 -0.76
CA GLN A 125 21.55 -0.12 -1.15
C GLN A 125 20.60 -0.99 -1.98
N PHE A 126 19.30 -0.94 -1.69
CA PHE A 126 18.26 -1.64 -2.44
C PHE A 126 18.06 -1.09 -3.86
N SER A 127 18.38 0.18 -4.10
CA SER A 127 18.28 0.86 -5.41
C SER A 127 16.89 0.66 -6.04
N PRO A 128 15.80 1.17 -5.43
CA PRO A 128 14.45 0.94 -5.92
C PRO A 128 14.21 1.48 -7.34
N GLN A 129 13.32 0.82 -8.08
CA GLN A 129 12.79 1.27 -9.37
C GLN A 129 11.41 1.92 -9.25
N ALA A 130 10.72 1.65 -8.14
CA ALA A 130 9.52 2.37 -7.74
C ALA A 130 9.53 2.59 -6.23
N VAL A 131 8.91 3.70 -5.80
CA VAL A 131 8.73 4.03 -4.38
C VAL A 131 7.26 4.29 -4.13
N LEU A 132 6.66 3.53 -3.21
CA LEU A 132 5.30 3.73 -2.71
C LEU A 132 5.34 4.44 -1.36
N PHE A 133 4.69 5.59 -1.27
CA PHE A 133 4.43 6.28 -0.02
C PHE A 133 3.06 5.86 0.52
N SER A 134 3.06 5.06 1.59
CA SER A 134 1.87 4.59 2.32
C SER A 134 1.79 5.27 3.69
N LEU A 135 1.41 6.56 3.68
CA LEU A 135 1.37 7.40 4.87
C LEU A 135 -0.06 7.53 5.43
N THR A 136 -0.16 7.93 6.70
CA THR A 136 -1.42 8.17 7.42
C THR A 136 -1.62 9.67 7.66
N ALA A 137 -2.86 10.11 7.75
CA ALA A 137 -3.18 11.52 8.03
C ALA A 137 -3.01 11.89 9.52
N ARG A 138 -2.49 10.98 10.36
CA ARG A 138 -2.46 11.12 11.82
C ARG A 138 -1.69 12.36 12.26
N GLU A 139 -0.52 12.60 11.68
CA GLU A 139 0.32 13.76 11.99
C GLU A 139 -0.36 15.08 11.58
N ALA A 140 -1.00 15.11 10.40
CA ALA A 140 -1.75 16.27 9.93
C ALA A 140 -2.96 16.59 10.82
N ILE A 141 -3.75 15.58 11.21
CA ILE A 141 -4.88 15.74 12.13
C ILE A 141 -4.39 16.25 13.50
N ALA A 142 -3.33 15.65 14.05
CA ALA A 142 -2.81 16.02 15.36
C ALA A 142 -2.25 17.46 15.41
N SER A 143 -1.85 18.01 14.26
CA SER A 143 -1.28 19.37 14.15
C SER A 143 -2.34 20.46 14.00
N ILE A 144 -3.62 20.11 13.84
CA ILE A 144 -4.70 21.06 13.56
C ILE A 144 -5.70 21.06 14.72
N PRO A 145 -5.80 22.17 15.48
CA PRO A 145 -6.82 22.30 16.52
C PRO A 145 -8.25 22.28 15.94
N LEU A 146 -9.22 21.74 16.69
CA LEU A 146 -10.63 21.76 16.30
C LEU A 146 -11.19 23.18 16.10
N THR A 147 -10.63 24.16 16.80
CA THR A 147 -11.00 25.58 16.73
C THR A 147 -10.31 26.33 15.59
N ALA A 148 -9.45 25.66 14.81
CA ALA A 148 -8.75 26.29 13.71
C ALA A 148 -9.74 26.80 12.66
N SER A 149 -9.49 28.02 12.19
CA SER A 149 -10.15 28.59 11.03
C SER A 149 -9.77 27.83 9.76
N ALA A 150 -10.58 27.96 8.71
CA ALA A 150 -10.27 27.33 7.41
C ALA A 150 -8.89 27.76 6.86
N ALA A 151 -8.49 29.02 7.06
CA ALA A 151 -7.19 29.51 6.61
C ALA A 151 -6.02 28.85 7.34
N GLU A 152 -6.13 28.66 8.67
CA GLU A 152 -5.11 27.96 9.47
C GLU A 152 -5.01 26.48 9.10
N VAL A 153 -6.14 25.84 8.79
CA VAL A 153 -6.20 24.46 8.28
C VAL A 153 -5.46 24.36 6.94
N ASP A 154 -5.79 25.24 5.99
CA ASP A 154 -5.19 25.24 4.65
C ASP A 154 -3.68 25.53 4.72
N GLU A 155 -3.23 26.44 5.58
CA GLU A 155 -1.81 26.71 5.81
C GLU A 155 -1.07 25.50 6.37
N THR A 156 -1.68 24.79 7.33
CA THR A 156 -1.08 23.60 7.93
C THR A 156 -1.02 22.44 6.93
N ILE A 157 -2.07 22.24 6.14
CA ILE A 157 -2.08 21.25 5.05
C ILE A 157 -1.03 21.59 3.99
N ALA A 158 -0.87 22.87 3.64
CA ALA A 158 0.15 23.30 2.67
C ALA A 158 1.56 22.94 3.16
N LYS A 159 1.88 23.17 4.45
CA LYS A 159 3.16 22.77 5.04
C LYS A 159 3.40 21.26 4.97
N PHE A 160 2.38 20.46 5.30
CA PHE A 160 2.48 19.00 5.24
C PHE A 160 2.69 18.50 3.79
N ILE A 161 2.00 19.11 2.83
CA ILE A 161 2.17 18.80 1.41
C ILE A 161 3.56 19.21 0.90
N ASP A 162 4.08 20.36 1.32
CA ASP A 162 5.44 20.79 0.94
C ASP A 162 6.51 19.85 1.50
N GLU A 163 6.33 19.35 2.74
CA GLU A 163 7.18 18.30 3.30
C GLU A 163 7.12 17.03 2.43
N LEU A 164 5.92 16.58 2.07
CA LEU A 164 5.72 15.41 1.22
C LEU A 164 6.38 15.57 -0.17
N ARG A 165 6.27 16.75 -0.79
CA ARG A 165 6.96 17.07 -2.05
C ARG A 165 8.47 17.04 -1.90
N SER A 166 9.01 17.43 -0.74
CA SER A 166 10.44 17.27 -0.44
C SER A 166 10.85 15.79 -0.43
N PHE A 167 10.02 14.91 0.13
CA PHE A 167 10.25 13.47 0.13
C PHE A 167 10.18 12.88 -1.28
N TRP A 168 9.23 13.33 -2.11
CA TRP A 168 9.16 12.89 -3.51
C TRP A 168 10.41 13.29 -4.29
N ARG A 169 10.89 14.53 -4.12
CA ARG A 169 12.15 14.98 -4.74
C ARG A 169 13.31 14.11 -4.29
N LYS A 170 13.43 13.85 -2.98
CA LYS A 170 14.48 12.98 -2.45
C LYS A 170 14.38 11.56 -2.98
N ALA A 171 13.19 10.99 -3.03
CA ALA A 171 12.96 9.66 -3.58
C ALA A 171 13.34 9.58 -5.07
N ARG A 172 13.11 10.63 -5.86
CA ARG A 172 13.54 10.71 -7.27
C ARG A 172 15.06 10.76 -7.46
N GLU A 173 15.81 11.22 -6.46
CA GLU A 173 17.28 11.15 -6.49
C GLU A 173 17.79 9.71 -6.30
N ILE A 174 17.05 8.88 -5.57
CA ILE A 174 17.41 7.49 -5.23
C ILE A 174 16.85 6.51 -6.27
N CYS A 175 15.66 6.80 -6.77
CA CYS A 175 14.88 5.96 -7.66
C CYS A 175 14.87 6.55 -9.07
N SER A 176 15.35 5.77 -10.05
CA SER A 176 15.33 6.17 -11.47
C SER A 176 13.95 6.00 -12.15
N GLY A 177 12.94 5.53 -11.41
CA GLY A 177 11.63 5.20 -11.96
C GLY A 177 10.49 5.99 -11.34
N VAL A 178 9.54 5.26 -10.73
CA VAL A 178 8.19 5.76 -10.47
C VAL A 178 7.97 6.09 -9.00
N ILE A 179 7.41 7.27 -8.74
CA ILE A 179 6.88 7.63 -7.42
C ILE A 179 5.39 7.36 -7.41
N ILE A 180 4.94 6.57 -6.43
CA ILE A 180 3.53 6.24 -6.20
C ILE A 180 3.14 6.83 -4.84
N GLN A 181 2.19 7.74 -4.84
CA GLN A 181 1.64 8.32 -3.64
C GLN A 181 0.29 7.68 -3.32
N GLN A 182 0.15 7.12 -2.13
CA GLN A 182 -1.15 6.67 -1.62
C GLN A 182 -1.93 7.86 -1.05
N THR A 183 -3.24 7.94 -1.34
CA THR A 183 -4.15 8.86 -0.65
C THR A 183 -4.37 8.45 0.81
N PHE A 184 -4.82 9.36 1.65
CA PHE A 184 -5.08 9.09 3.06
C PHE A 184 -6.48 8.50 3.26
N ILE A 185 -6.56 7.34 3.91
CA ILE A 185 -7.85 6.77 4.33
C ILE A 185 -8.32 7.54 5.56
N ASP A 186 -9.59 7.93 5.56
CA ASP A 186 -10.23 8.49 6.74
C ASP A 186 -10.62 7.36 7.70
N MET A 187 -9.87 7.22 8.78
CA MET A 187 -10.10 6.24 9.86
C MET A 187 -10.66 6.93 11.12
N THR A 188 -11.14 8.18 10.98
CA THR A 188 -11.55 9.00 12.12
C THR A 188 -13.01 8.78 12.46
N GLU A 189 -13.30 8.71 13.76
CA GLU A 189 -14.68 8.73 14.24
C GLU A 189 -15.23 10.16 14.20
N PRO A 190 -16.49 10.37 13.78
CA PRO A 190 -17.12 11.68 13.81
C PRO A 190 -17.13 12.27 15.22
N LEU A 191 -16.71 13.53 15.37
CA LEU A 191 -16.64 14.17 16.69
C LEU A 191 -17.96 14.87 17.06
N PHE A 192 -18.59 15.52 16.08
CA PHE A 192 -19.86 16.22 16.21
C PHE A 192 -20.94 15.61 15.29
N GLY A 193 -20.73 14.37 14.83
CA GLY A 193 -21.59 13.72 13.84
C GLY A 193 -21.63 14.52 12.54
N SER A 194 -22.83 14.73 11.98
CA SER A 194 -22.99 15.51 10.74
C SER A 194 -22.53 16.96 10.85
N TYR A 195 -22.40 17.50 12.07
CA TYR A 195 -21.95 18.88 12.26
C TYR A 195 -20.45 19.07 11.94
N ASP A 196 -19.68 17.99 11.85
CA ASP A 196 -18.26 18.04 11.42
C ASP A 196 -18.10 18.76 10.07
N CYS A 197 -19.13 18.75 9.20
CA CYS A 197 -19.09 19.46 7.93
C CYS A 197 -18.93 21.00 8.06
N PHE A 198 -19.31 21.57 9.22
CA PHE A 198 -19.19 23.00 9.51
C PHE A 198 -17.92 23.37 10.30
N VAL A 199 -17.14 22.39 10.76
CA VAL A 199 -15.95 22.61 11.59
C VAL A 199 -14.69 22.36 10.75
N PRO A 200 -13.96 23.40 10.31
CA PRO A 200 -12.80 23.22 9.44
C PRO A 200 -11.73 22.29 10.03
N GLY A 201 -11.47 22.40 11.34
CA GLY A 201 -10.52 21.56 12.05
C GLY A 201 -11.01 20.14 12.38
N ALA A 202 -12.24 19.75 12.01
CA ALA A 202 -12.71 18.39 12.27
C ALA A 202 -11.88 17.37 11.49
N PRO A 203 -11.49 16.22 12.08
CA PRO A 203 -10.58 15.26 11.46
C PRO A 203 -11.01 14.80 10.06
N THR A 204 -12.29 14.44 9.86
CA THR A 204 -12.81 14.04 8.54
C THR A 204 -12.64 15.14 7.49
N ARG A 205 -12.77 16.41 7.89
CA ARG A 205 -12.60 17.59 7.00
C ARG A 205 -11.15 17.81 6.66
N VAL A 206 -10.26 17.67 7.64
CA VAL A 206 -8.81 17.74 7.43
C VAL A 206 -8.37 16.65 6.45
N VAL A 207 -8.81 15.40 6.61
CA VAL A 207 -8.44 14.30 5.70
C VAL A 207 -8.96 14.55 4.29
N ALA A 208 -10.21 15.00 4.14
CA ALA A 208 -10.77 15.33 2.83
C ALA A 208 -9.98 16.45 2.14
N ARG A 209 -9.71 17.55 2.85
CA ARG A 209 -8.91 18.68 2.33
C ARG A 209 -7.49 18.28 1.99
N LEU A 210 -6.87 17.43 2.80
CA LEU A 210 -5.53 16.92 2.56
C LEU A 210 -5.49 16.06 1.29
N ASN A 211 -6.47 15.19 1.07
CA ASN A 211 -6.57 14.39 -0.15
C ASN A 211 -6.84 15.24 -1.40
N ASP A 212 -7.72 16.24 -1.31
CA ASP A 212 -7.97 17.19 -2.41
C ASP A 212 -6.65 17.86 -2.83
N ARG A 213 -5.93 18.43 -1.86
CA ARG A 213 -4.66 19.10 -2.12
C ARG A 213 -3.59 18.15 -2.63
N LEU A 214 -3.53 16.93 -2.10
CA LEU A 214 -2.63 15.88 -2.55
C LEU A 214 -2.82 15.54 -4.03
N CYS A 215 -4.08 15.41 -4.47
CA CYS A 215 -4.40 15.11 -5.86
C CYS A 215 -3.94 16.23 -6.81
N GLU A 216 -4.15 17.48 -6.41
CA GLU A 216 -3.70 18.65 -7.18
C GLU A 216 -2.18 18.67 -7.37
N VAL A 217 -1.42 18.46 -6.30
CA VAL A 217 0.06 18.52 -6.38
C VAL A 217 0.67 17.27 -7.03
N ALA A 218 0.09 16.09 -6.85
CA ALA A 218 0.58 14.85 -7.44
C ALA A 218 0.49 14.91 -8.98
N TRP A 219 -0.57 15.53 -9.51
CA TRP A 219 -0.72 15.81 -10.94
C TRP A 219 0.38 16.75 -11.47
N GLN A 220 0.69 17.82 -10.74
CA GLN A 220 1.70 18.81 -11.13
C GLN A 220 3.12 18.23 -11.14
N ASP A 221 3.45 17.43 -10.13
CA ASP A 221 4.80 16.89 -9.94
C ASP A 221 5.02 15.54 -10.67
N GLY A 222 4.04 15.06 -11.45
CA GLY A 222 4.14 13.84 -12.26
C GLY A 222 4.31 12.56 -11.43
N GLY A 223 3.67 12.48 -10.26
CA GLY A 223 3.58 11.26 -9.45
C GLY A 223 2.38 10.40 -9.87
N LEU A 224 2.45 9.09 -9.68
CA LEU A 224 1.27 8.23 -9.77
C LEU A 224 0.49 8.29 -8.45
N LEU A 225 -0.82 8.38 -8.52
CA LEU A 225 -1.68 8.34 -7.35
C LEU A 225 -2.31 6.94 -7.20
N LEU A 226 -2.17 6.35 -6.01
CA LEU A 226 -2.91 5.18 -5.58
C LEU A 226 -4.06 5.64 -4.66
N ASP A 227 -5.24 5.77 -5.24
CA ASP A 227 -6.43 6.31 -4.56
C ASP A 227 -7.15 5.22 -3.72
N VAL A 228 -6.54 4.89 -2.58
CA VAL A 228 -7.13 4.00 -1.58
C VAL A 228 -8.29 4.64 -0.82
N ALA A 229 -8.37 5.97 -0.77
CA ALA A 229 -9.44 6.67 -0.09
C ALA A 229 -10.76 6.44 -0.83
N ARG A 230 -10.76 6.58 -2.16
CA ARG A 230 -11.91 6.25 -3.00
C ARG A 230 -12.24 4.76 -2.95
N ALA A 231 -11.24 3.88 -2.93
CA ALA A 231 -11.48 2.45 -2.85
C ALA A 231 -12.18 2.10 -1.53
N SER A 232 -11.69 2.63 -0.41
CA SER A 232 -12.30 2.48 0.92
C SER A 232 -13.72 3.05 0.98
N GLN A 233 -13.99 4.22 0.39
CA GLN A 233 -15.35 4.79 0.34
C GLN A 233 -16.34 3.90 -0.41
N ARG A 234 -15.90 3.19 -1.45
CA ARG A 234 -16.77 2.29 -2.22
C ARG A 234 -17.05 0.98 -1.51
N ASP A 235 -16.05 0.48 -0.78
CA ASP A 235 -16.12 -0.83 -0.13
C ASP A 235 -16.67 -0.74 1.30
N GLY A 236 -16.64 0.46 1.89
CA GLY A 236 -16.92 0.72 3.31
C GLY A 236 -15.65 0.68 4.16
N ILE A 237 -15.54 1.60 5.13
CA ILE A 237 -14.34 1.71 5.98
C ILE A 237 -14.11 0.44 6.82
N ASP A 238 -15.17 -0.23 7.27
CA ASP A 238 -15.09 -1.48 8.06
C ASP A 238 -14.45 -2.65 7.30
N ALA A 239 -14.43 -2.60 5.97
CA ALA A 239 -13.75 -3.61 5.15
C ALA A 239 -12.23 -3.35 5.02
N TRP A 240 -11.79 -2.13 5.32
CA TRP A 240 -10.42 -1.64 5.14
C TRP A 240 -9.71 -1.35 6.47
N PHE A 241 -10.44 -1.11 7.54
CA PHE A 241 -9.92 -0.71 8.84
C PHE A 241 -10.58 -1.52 9.97
N ASP A 242 -9.76 -2.02 10.87
CA ASP A 242 -10.17 -2.69 12.11
C ASP A 242 -9.38 -2.08 13.26
N ALA A 243 -10.08 -1.40 14.18
CA ALA A 243 -9.46 -0.71 15.31
C ALA A 243 -8.74 -1.67 16.26
N GLY A 244 -9.22 -2.91 16.39
CA GLY A 244 -8.64 -3.94 17.24
C GLY A 244 -7.28 -4.39 16.73
N TYR A 245 -7.10 -4.52 15.42
CA TYR A 245 -5.79 -4.80 14.82
C TYR A 245 -4.88 -3.56 14.76
N TRP A 246 -5.44 -2.35 14.67
CA TRP A 246 -4.66 -1.12 14.54
C TRP A 246 -3.99 -0.64 15.83
N LEU A 247 -4.58 -0.94 16.99
CA LEU A 247 -4.11 -0.48 18.30
C LEU A 247 -3.23 -1.51 19.04
N GLN A 248 -2.96 -2.67 18.43
CA GLN A 248 -2.06 -3.70 18.94
C GLN A 248 -0.60 -3.40 18.57
#